data_AF-A0AAD8PP46-F1
#
_entry.id   AF-A0AAD8PP46-F1
#
_cell.length_a   1.000
_cell.length_b   1.000
_cell.length_c   1.000
_cell.angle_alpha   90.00
_cell.angle_beta   90.00
_cell.angle_gamma   90.00
#
_symmetry.space_group_name_H-M   'P 1'
#
loop_
_entity.id
_entity.type
_entity.pdbx_description
1 polymer ?
#
loop_
_entity_poly.entity_id
_entity_poly.type
_entity_poly.pdbx_seq_one_letter_code
_entity_poly.pdbx_strand_id
1 'polypeptide(L)'
;MSKVDLTRFLLKPLRQGWLEAFGIVLLYVQHRLATEEPFTAPVEDFFPVLKQATKETIASELGLHKRRIDLIGVSADATLALTATFGAGDEGLVPSAWRLIIVIL
;
A
#
# COMPACT_ATOMS: atom_id res chain seq x y z
N MET A 1 -14.23 -2.07 -26.91
CA MET A 1 -13.43 -2.03 -25.66
C MET A 1 -12.19 -1.20 -25.92
N SER A 2 -12.09 0.00 -25.35
CA SER A 2 -10.89 0.84 -25.46
C SER A 2 -9.73 0.15 -24.72
N LYS A 3 -8.60 -0.08 -25.40
CA LYS A 3 -7.37 -0.54 -24.75
C LYS A 3 -6.91 0.55 -23.79
N VAL A 4 -6.92 0.25 -22.49
CA VAL A 4 -6.32 1.11 -21.48
C VAL A 4 -4.81 1.05 -21.69
N ASP A 5 -4.19 2.20 -21.92
CA ASP A 5 -2.73 2.32 -22.01
C ASP A 5 -2.15 2.34 -20.59
N LEU A 6 -1.72 1.17 -20.15
CA LEU A 6 -1.21 0.95 -18.80
C LEU A 6 0.11 1.69 -18.57
N THR A 7 0.94 1.89 -19.61
CA THR A 7 2.25 2.56 -19.44
C THR A 7 2.15 4.00 -18.93
N ARG A 8 1.06 4.71 -19.27
CA ARG A 8 0.76 6.07 -18.75
C ARG A 8 0.35 6.08 -17.27
N PHE A 9 -0.26 4.99 -16.80
CA PHE A 9 -0.75 4.83 -15.43
C PHE A 9 0.31 4.28 -14.47
N LEU A 10 1.24 3.49 -15.00
CA LEU A 10 2.17 2.66 -14.21
C LEU A 10 3.44 3.37 -13.74
N LEU A 11 4.09 4.08 -14.66
CA LEU A 11 5.47 4.54 -14.46
C LEU A 11 5.60 6.06 -14.47
N LYS A 12 4.61 6.74 -15.05
CA LYS A 12 4.58 8.20 -15.13
C LYS A 12 4.33 8.87 -13.78
N PRO A 13 3.39 8.39 -12.95
CA PRO A 13 3.08 9.07 -11.71
C PRO A 13 4.29 9.11 -10.75
N LEU A 14 4.97 7.98 -10.53
CA LEU A 14 6.19 7.91 -9.70
C LEU A 14 7.33 8.83 -10.19
N ARG A 15 7.33 9.25 -11.47
CA ARG A 15 8.33 10.18 -12.04
C ARG A 15 7.87 11.64 -12.11
N GLN A 16 6.61 11.95 -11.78
CA GLN A 16 5.99 13.23 -12.13
C GLN A 16 5.35 13.95 -10.92
N GLY A 17 5.92 13.79 -9.72
CA GLY A 17 5.61 14.63 -8.55
C GLY A 17 4.18 14.54 -8.01
N TRP A 18 3.38 13.58 -8.47
CA TRP A 18 1.98 13.40 -8.07
C TRP A 18 1.79 13.20 -6.55
N LEU A 19 2.70 12.49 -5.88
CA LEU A 19 2.66 12.30 -4.43
C LEU A 19 2.70 13.65 -3.73
N GLU A 20 3.60 14.54 -4.15
CA GLU A 20 3.69 15.91 -3.64
C GLU A 20 2.44 16.72 -4.02
N ALA A 21 1.98 16.63 -5.28
CA ALA A 21 0.81 17.36 -5.76
C ALA A 21 -0.50 16.98 -5.04
N PHE A 22 -0.61 15.74 -4.56
CA PHE A 22 -1.78 15.23 -3.83
C PHE A 22 -1.54 15.12 -2.32
N GLY A 23 -0.37 15.50 -1.81
CA GLY A 23 -0.02 15.37 -0.39
C GLY A 23 -0.04 13.92 0.11
N ILE A 24 0.36 12.97 -0.73
CA ILE A 24 0.41 11.54 -0.40
C ILE A 24 1.81 11.19 0.10
N VAL A 25 1.87 10.55 1.26
CA VAL A 25 3.09 9.93 1.75
C VAL A 25 3.10 8.47 1.33
N LEU A 26 4.19 8.04 0.68
CA LEU A 26 4.39 6.66 0.26
C LEU A 26 5.33 5.95 1.25
N LEU A 27 4.84 4.90 1.89
CA LEU A 27 5.66 3.99 2.70
C LEU A 27 5.94 2.74 1.88
N TYR A 28 7.22 2.48 1.59
CA TYR A 28 7.65 1.28 0.87
C TYR A 28 8.01 0.18 1.85
N VAL A 29 7.37 -0.99 1.73
CA VAL A 29 7.63 -2.17 2.56
C VAL A 29 8.55 -3.11 1.80
N GLN A 30 9.77 -3.28 2.28
CA GLN A 30 10.67 -4.35 1.82
C GLN A 30 10.25 -5.65 2.49
N HIS A 31 9.23 -6.31 1.95
CA HIS A 31 8.78 -7.59 2.47
C HIS A 31 9.74 -8.71 2.06
N ARG A 32 9.73 -9.80 2.84
CA ARG A 32 10.46 -11.03 2.53
C ARG A 32 10.00 -11.61 1.19
N LEU A 33 10.91 -12.27 0.48
CA LEU A 33 10.61 -12.89 -0.82
C LEU A 33 10.03 -14.28 -0.63
N ALA A 34 8.96 -14.58 -1.35
CA ALA A 34 8.24 -15.86 -1.24
C ALA A 34 9.10 -17.11 -1.53
N THR A 35 10.18 -16.95 -2.30
CA THR A 35 11.12 -18.04 -2.62
C THR A 35 12.00 -18.44 -1.44
N GLU A 36 12.23 -17.52 -0.50
CA GLU A 36 13.04 -17.72 0.70
C GLU A 36 12.13 -17.99 1.91
N GLU A 37 11.04 -17.23 1.99
CA GLU A 37 10.10 -17.19 3.10
C GLU A 37 8.68 -17.31 2.54
N PRO A 38 8.12 -18.53 2.49
CA PRO A 38 6.83 -18.77 1.88
C PRO A 38 5.69 -17.99 2.56
N PHE A 39 4.54 -17.94 1.90
CA PHE A 39 3.31 -17.47 2.53
C PHE A 39 3.11 -18.14 3.91
N THR A 40 2.81 -17.40 4.98
CA THR A 40 2.32 -16.00 5.08
C THR A 40 3.38 -14.90 5.19
N ALA A 41 4.67 -15.23 5.28
CA ALA A 41 5.72 -14.30 5.70
C ALA A 41 5.73 -12.93 4.97
N PRO A 42 5.61 -12.85 3.62
CA PRO A 42 5.61 -11.56 2.92
C PRO A 42 4.44 -10.65 3.32
N VAL A 43 3.28 -11.22 3.67
CA VAL A 43 2.09 -10.47 4.09
C VAL A 43 2.26 -9.93 5.51
N GLU A 44 2.89 -10.70 6.39
CA GLU A 44 3.09 -10.32 7.79
C GLU A 44 3.98 -9.08 7.95
N ASP A 45 4.90 -8.85 7.00
CA ASP A 45 5.83 -7.73 7.04
C ASP A 45 5.13 -6.35 6.87
N PHE A 46 3.90 -6.33 6.35
CA PHE A 46 3.11 -5.10 6.26
C PHE A 46 2.55 -4.66 7.62
N PHE A 47 2.32 -5.58 8.56
CA PHE A 47 1.64 -5.26 9.83
C PHE A 47 2.49 -4.38 10.76
N PRO A 48 3.78 -4.63 11.00
CA PRO A 48 4.61 -3.72 11.80
C PRO A 48 4.64 -2.30 11.22
N VAL A 49 4.68 -2.16 9.89
CA VAL A 49 4.68 -0.86 9.21
C VAL A 49 3.34 -0.16 9.40
N LEU A 50 2.21 -0.85 9.21
CA LEU A 50 0.88 -0.30 9.44
C LEU A 50 0.67 0.10 10.91
N LYS A 51 1.10 -0.75 11.85
CA LYS A 51 1.07 -0.47 13.30
C LYS A 51 1.90 0.75 13.65
N GLN A 52 3.06 0.93 13.01
CA GLN A 52 3.91 2.09 13.21
C GLN A 52 3.28 3.36 12.61
N ALA A 53 2.77 3.28 11.38
CA ALA A 53 2.16 4.41 10.65
C ALA A 53 0.89 4.94 11.32
N THR A 54 0.17 4.09 12.05
CA THR A 54 -1.04 4.45 12.80
C THR A 54 -0.76 5.00 14.20
N LYS A 55 0.48 4.96 14.70
CA LYS A 55 0.85 5.64 15.96
C LYS A 55 0.73 7.15 15.79
N GLU A 56 0.22 7.83 16.81
CA GLU A 56 0.00 9.29 16.77
C GLU A 56 1.28 10.07 16.51
N THR A 57 2.38 9.66 17.13
CA THR A 57 3.68 10.32 16.97
C THR A 57 4.14 10.30 15.51
N ILE A 58 4.17 9.11 14.91
CA ILE A 58 4.58 8.90 13.51
C ILE A 58 3.61 9.58 12.55
N ALA A 59 2.30 9.46 12.79
CA ALA A 59 1.30 10.09 11.94
C ALA A 59 1.42 11.62 11.94
N SER A 60 1.66 12.23 13.10
CA SER A 60 1.88 13.68 13.21
C SER A 60 3.19 14.11 12.54
N GLU A 61 4.29 13.40 12.82
CA GLU A 61 5.62 13.69 12.25
C GLU A 61 5.63 13.61 10.72
N LEU A 62 4.90 12.64 10.15
CA LEU A 62 4.84 12.41 8.71
C LEU A 62 3.62 13.04 8.04
N GLY A 63 2.73 13.71 8.79
CA GLY A 63 1.49 14.29 8.25
C GLY A 63 0.48 13.26 7.73
N LEU A 64 0.51 12.02 8.25
CA LEU A 64 -0.40 10.94 7.84
C LEU A 64 -1.78 11.11 8.47
N HIS A 65 -2.81 10.89 7.66
CA HIS A 65 -4.18 10.79 8.16
C HIS A 65 -4.54 9.31 8.36
N LYS A 66 -4.62 8.85 9.60
CA LYS A 66 -4.84 7.43 9.95
C LYS A 66 -6.09 6.79 9.34
N ARG A 67 -7.10 7.60 9.00
CA ARG A 67 -8.32 7.13 8.31
C ARG A 67 -8.23 7.16 6.78
N ARG A 68 -7.05 7.41 6.22
CA ARG A 68 -6.77 7.51 4.78
C ARG A 68 -5.45 6.79 4.51
N ILE A 69 -5.45 5.49 4.76
CA ILE A 69 -4.33 4.60 4.50
C ILE A 69 -4.81 3.62 3.44
N ASP A 70 -4.13 3.60 2.30
CA ASP A 70 -4.38 2.67 1.21
C ASP A 70 -3.14 1.80 1.01
N LEU A 71 -3.32 0.50 0.84
CA LEU A 71 -2.26 -0.39 0.39
C LEU A 71 -2.32 -0.51 -1.13
N ILE A 72 -1.18 -0.28 -1.77
CA ILE A 72 -1.03 -0.40 -3.22
C ILE A 72 0.03 -1.46 -3.50
N GLY A 73 -0.19 -2.21 -4.57
CA GLY A 73 0.73 -3.25 -4.99
C GLY A 73 0.53 -3.54 -6.46
N VAL A 74 1.52 -4.21 -7.05
CA VAL A 74 1.49 -4.57 -8.46
C VAL A 74 1.76 -6.05 -8.65
N SER A 75 0.97 -6.69 -9.51
CA SER A 75 1.09 -8.11 -9.85
C SER A 75 1.01 -8.97 -8.57
N ALA A 76 2.05 -9.72 -8.22
CA ALA A 76 2.10 -10.48 -6.97
C ALA A 76 1.90 -9.58 -5.73
N ASP A 77 2.46 -8.36 -5.73
CA ASP A 77 2.34 -7.42 -4.60
C ASP A 77 0.92 -6.87 -4.48
N ALA A 78 0.12 -6.88 -5.55
CA ALA A 78 -1.29 -6.51 -5.46
C ALA A 78 -2.08 -7.53 -4.63
N THR A 79 -1.75 -8.82 -4.77
CA THR A 79 -2.30 -9.88 -3.93
C THR A 79 -1.86 -9.71 -2.48
N LEU A 80 -0.57 -9.41 -2.24
CA LEU A 80 -0.07 -9.14 -0.88
C LEU A 80 -0.76 -7.94 -0.24
N ALA A 81 -0.87 -6.82 -0.98
CA ALA A 81 -1.56 -5.62 -0.53
C ALA A 81 -3.03 -5.88 -0.20
N LEU A 82 -3.73 -6.66 -1.05
CA LEU A 82 -5.12 -7.03 -0.81
C LEU A 82 -5.26 -7.90 0.44
N THR A 83 -4.44 -8.95 0.59
CA THR A 83 -4.46 -9.84 1.76
C THR A 83 -4.13 -9.07 3.04
N ALA A 84 -3.10 -8.22 3.01
CA ALA A 84 -2.75 -7.36 4.13
C ALA A 84 -3.86 -6.35 4.46
N THR A 85 -4.59 -5.84 3.48
CA THR A 85 -5.73 -4.94 3.72
C THR A 85 -6.85 -5.66 4.48
N PHE A 86 -7.20 -6.90 4.10
CA PHE A 86 -8.18 -7.70 4.85
C PHE A 86 -7.72 -7.96 6.28
N GLY A 87 -6.50 -8.47 6.46
CA GLY A 87 -5.98 -8.76 7.81
C GLY A 87 -5.83 -7.50 8.68
N ALA A 88 -5.43 -6.37 8.09
CA ALA A 88 -5.37 -5.09 8.80
C ALA A 88 -6.76 -4.56 9.16
N GLY A 89 -7.77 -4.83 8.33
CA GLY A 89 -9.18 -4.54 8.63
C GLY A 89 -9.67 -5.35 9.83
N ASP A 90 -9.33 -6.64 9.87
CA ASP A 90 -9.66 -7.53 10.99
C ASP A 90 -8.98 -7.09 12.31
N GLU A 91 -7.76 -6.53 12.24
CA GLU A 91 -7.05 -5.95 13.41
C GLU A 91 -7.48 -4.50 13.74
N GLY A 92 -8.37 -3.88 12.96
CA GLY A 92 -8.80 -2.49 13.15
C GLY A 92 -7.71 -1.44 12.85
N LEU A 93 -6.67 -1.82 12.11
CA LEU A 93 -5.54 -0.95 11.76
C LEU A 93 -5.85 -0.03 10.58
N VAL A 94 -6.74 -0.44 9.67
CA VAL A 94 -7.20 0.37 8.55
C VAL A 94 -8.74 0.51 8.60
N PRO A 95 -9.31 1.67 8.22
CA PRO A 95 -10.76 1.82 8.17
C PRO A 95 -11.39 0.87 7.15
N SER A 96 -12.59 0.37 7.47
CA SER A 96 -13.41 -0.47 6.58
C SER A 96 -13.93 0.23 5.32
N ALA A 97 -13.50 1.47 5.04
CA ALA A 97 -13.87 2.23 3.85
C ALA A 97 -12.78 2.06 2.78
N TRP A 98 -12.88 0.95 2.05
CA TRP A 98 -11.93 0.49 1.04
C TRP A 98 -11.75 1.47 -0.13
N ARG A 99 -10.49 1.71 -0.56
CA ARG A 99 -10.17 2.16 -1.92
C ARG A 99 -9.13 1.23 -2.55
N LEU A 100 -9.64 0.29 -3.35
CA LEU A 100 -8.82 -0.54 -4.22
C LEU A 100 -8.43 0.27 -5.47
N ILE A 101 -7.14 0.58 -5.62
CA ILE A 101 -6.58 1.10 -6.87
C ILE A 101 -5.72 0.00 -7.49
N ILE A 102 -6.23 -0.61 -8.57
CA ILE A 102 -5.51 -1.61 -9.36
C ILE A 102 -4.59 -0.88 -10.33
N VAL A 103 -3.29 -1.14 -10.23
CA VAL A 103 -2.30 -0.69 -11.20
C VAL A 103 -1.52 -1.92 -11.69
N ILE A 104 -1.60 -2.16 -13.00
CA ILE A 104 -1.19 -3.38 -13.72
C ILE A 104 0.26 -3.26 -14.22
N LEU A 105 1.29 -3.87 -13.60
CA LEU A 105 2.55 -4.20 -14.31
C LEU A 105 2.46 -5.64 -14.82
#